data_AF-A0A7Z9VWU9-F1
#
_entry.id   AF-A0A7Z9VWU9-F1
#
_cell.length_a   1.000
_cell.length_b   1.000
_cell.length_c   1.000
_cell.angle_alpha   90.00
_cell.angle_beta   90.00
_cell.angle_gamma   90.00
#
_symmetry.space_group_name_H-M   'P 1'
#
loop_
_entity.id
_entity.type
_entity.pdbx_description
1 polymer ?
#
loop_
_entity_poly.entity_id
_entity_poly.type
_entity_poly.pdbx_seq_one_letter_code
_entity_poly.pdbx_strand_id
1 'polypeptide(L)'
;LSPFLIPRAKTGLQLGHTELEDSIITDGLWDVYNDKHMGSCAETCVRKYQFTREDQDEFARESYTRAQNAQRDGIFSKEIVPVEIKDRKGNLSEVAEDDEPQRANFEKMTKIRPAFEKDGTVTAANASKINDGAAAVVMMSAEKAADLGVKTVARIVAQASFSQEPEWFTTAPVRAIRKVLDKSGLTVDDINLFEINEAFAAVTMAAEKDLGLDHDKVNIHGGAVALGHPIGASGARILVTLLNAMESRKAKLGLATLCIGGGEASAVIVERV
;
A
#
# COMPACT_ATOMS: atom_id res chain seq x y z
N LEU A 1 -8.89 6.17 17.29
CA LEU A 1 -7.86 7.24 17.38
C LEU A 1 -6.67 6.69 18.16
N SER A 2 -5.48 6.78 17.57
CA SER A 2 -4.24 6.41 18.25
C SER A 2 -3.92 7.38 19.39
N PRO A 3 -3.35 6.93 20.52
CA PRO A 3 -3.04 7.81 21.63
C PRO A 3 -1.78 8.66 21.38
N PHE A 4 -1.69 9.82 22.02
CA PHE A 4 -0.40 10.46 22.26
C PHE A 4 0.28 9.79 23.47
N LEU A 5 1.60 9.70 23.44
CA LEU A 5 2.44 9.06 24.45
C LEU A 5 3.20 10.11 25.26
N ILE A 6 3.44 9.79 26.54
CA ILE A 6 4.30 10.58 27.43
C ILE A 6 5.41 9.66 27.93
N PRO A 7 6.59 9.67 27.29
CA PRO A 7 7.72 8.85 27.71
C PRO A 7 8.06 9.10 29.17
N ARG A 8 8.41 8.03 29.90
CA ARG A 8 8.84 8.09 31.32
C ARG A 8 7.78 8.56 32.32
N ALA A 9 6.53 8.78 31.91
CA ALA A 9 5.44 9.14 32.83
C ALA A 9 5.27 8.13 33.97
N LYS A 10 5.49 6.83 33.70
CA LYS A 10 5.44 5.75 34.71
C LYS A 10 6.54 5.86 35.78
N THR A 11 7.71 6.37 35.43
CA THR A 11 8.87 6.48 36.33
C THR A 11 9.02 7.87 36.95
N GLY A 12 8.20 8.85 36.52
CA GLY A 12 8.21 10.24 36.98
C GLY A 12 8.97 11.17 36.03
N LEU A 13 8.37 12.34 35.74
CA LEU A 13 8.89 13.33 34.78
C LEU A 13 9.83 14.37 35.40
N GLN A 14 10.05 14.33 36.72
CA GLN A 14 10.82 15.33 37.48
C GLN A 14 10.39 16.78 37.15
N LEU A 15 11.26 17.77 37.38
CA LEU A 15 11.03 19.18 37.07
C LEU A 15 11.58 19.49 35.67
N GLY A 16 10.71 19.85 34.72
CA GLY A 16 11.10 20.23 33.37
C GLY A 16 9.93 20.17 32.37
N HIS A 17 10.14 20.69 31.17
CA HIS A 17 9.19 20.50 30.06
C HIS A 17 9.34 19.09 29.46
N THR A 18 8.22 18.53 28.97
CA THR A 18 8.21 17.27 28.24
C THR A 18 7.40 17.42 26.97
N GLU A 19 7.77 16.65 25.96
CA GLU A 19 7.02 16.55 24.70
C GLU A 19 5.97 15.43 24.81
N LEU A 20 4.90 15.55 24.02
CA LEU A 20 3.93 14.50 23.77
C LEU A 20 4.26 13.87 22.41
N GLU A 21 4.42 12.56 22.37
CA GLU A 21 4.76 11.84 21.14
C GLU A 21 3.49 11.33 20.46
N ASP A 22 3.38 11.54 19.14
CA ASP A 22 2.32 10.91 18.34
C ASP A 22 2.69 9.45 18.09
N SER A 23 1.87 8.51 18.57
CA SER A 23 2.15 7.06 18.40
C SER A 23 2.08 6.62 16.93
N ILE A 24 1.29 7.27 16.07
CA ILE A 24 1.23 6.91 14.65
C ILE A 24 2.58 7.22 14.00
N ILE A 25 3.14 8.39 14.30
CA ILE A 25 4.44 8.78 13.77
C ILE A 25 5.52 7.88 14.35
N THR A 26 5.58 7.79 15.68
CA THR A 26 6.65 7.10 16.41
C THR A 26 6.70 5.61 16.08
N ASP A 27 5.55 4.93 16.09
CA ASP A 27 5.51 3.47 15.95
C ASP A 27 5.33 3.01 14.49
N GLY A 28 4.89 3.89 13.58
CA GLY A 28 4.50 3.51 12.22
C GLY A 28 5.20 4.26 11.08
N LEU A 29 5.60 5.52 11.27
CA LEU A 29 6.04 6.41 10.18
C LEU A 29 7.43 7.02 10.39
N TRP A 30 8.16 6.62 11.43
CA TRP A 30 9.48 7.12 11.77
C TRP A 30 10.58 6.07 11.57
N ASP A 31 11.68 6.47 10.94
CA ASP A 31 12.87 5.63 10.83
C ASP A 31 13.70 5.75 12.11
N VAL A 32 13.63 4.72 12.96
CA VAL A 32 14.34 4.70 14.25
C VAL A 32 15.87 4.70 14.12
N TYR A 33 16.41 4.36 12.94
CA TYR A 33 17.85 4.26 12.73
C TYR A 33 18.49 5.56 12.25
N ASN A 34 17.75 6.36 11.48
CA ASN A 34 18.24 7.59 10.86
C ASN A 34 17.51 8.85 11.34
N ASP A 35 16.59 8.71 12.29
CA ASP A 35 15.83 9.80 12.90
C ASP A 35 15.13 10.70 11.87
N LYS A 36 14.41 10.07 10.93
CA LYS A 36 13.71 10.78 9.84
C LYS A 36 12.36 10.15 9.51
N HIS A 37 11.43 10.97 9.02
CA HIS A 37 10.13 10.51 8.55
C HIS A 37 10.27 9.61 7.32
N MET A 38 9.41 8.58 7.17
CA MET A 38 9.38 7.70 5.98
C MET A 38 9.27 8.48 4.66
N GLY A 39 8.64 9.65 4.69
CA GLY A 39 8.54 10.55 3.54
C GLY A 39 9.89 11.14 3.08
N SER A 40 10.80 11.43 3.99
CA SER A 40 12.17 11.87 3.66
C SER A 40 13.01 10.72 3.06
N CYS A 41 12.74 9.48 3.46
CA CYS A 41 13.27 8.30 2.79
C CYS A 41 12.72 8.19 1.35
N ALA A 42 11.46 8.54 1.11
CA ALA A 42 10.90 8.57 -0.24
C ALA A 42 11.55 9.64 -1.13
N GLU A 43 11.86 10.82 -0.61
CA GLU A 43 12.64 11.85 -1.33
C GLU A 43 14.02 11.32 -1.77
N THR A 44 14.62 10.43 -0.97
CA THR A 44 15.90 9.79 -1.32
C THR A 44 15.75 8.87 -2.54
N CYS A 45 14.64 8.13 -2.64
CA CYS A 45 14.29 7.39 -3.85
C CYS A 45 14.10 8.31 -5.04
N VAL A 46 13.29 9.37 -4.87
CA VAL A 46 13.02 10.34 -5.94
C VAL A 46 14.32 10.91 -6.51
N ARG A 47 15.24 11.37 -5.66
CA ARG A 47 16.55 11.88 -6.08
C ARG A 47 17.37 10.85 -6.85
N LYS A 48 17.40 9.59 -6.38
CA LYS A 48 18.15 8.50 -7.03
C LYS A 48 17.64 8.23 -8.45
N TYR A 49 16.33 8.17 -8.63
CA TYR A 49 15.73 7.87 -9.92
C TYR A 49 15.50 9.10 -10.80
N GLN A 50 15.74 10.30 -10.25
CA GLN A 50 15.48 11.59 -10.87
C GLN A 50 14.02 11.75 -11.31
N PHE A 51 13.08 11.22 -10.53
CA PHE A 51 11.66 11.43 -10.78
C PHE A 51 11.33 12.90 -10.54
N THR A 52 10.69 13.53 -11.52
CA THR A 52 10.26 14.91 -11.38
C THR A 52 9.03 14.98 -10.47
N ARG A 53 8.65 16.19 -10.07
CA ARG A 53 7.39 16.42 -9.35
C ARG A 53 6.21 16.04 -10.23
N GLU A 54 6.31 16.39 -11.51
CA GLU A 54 5.32 16.15 -12.54
C GLU A 54 5.09 14.64 -12.76
N ASP A 55 6.15 13.84 -12.80
CA ASP A 55 6.04 12.37 -12.94
C ASP A 55 5.25 11.77 -11.76
N GLN A 56 5.53 12.22 -10.54
CA GLN A 56 4.87 11.73 -9.33
C GLN A 56 3.39 12.15 -9.25
N ASP A 57 3.09 13.40 -9.61
CA ASP A 57 1.72 13.90 -9.62
C ASP A 57 0.89 13.25 -10.75
N GLU A 58 1.49 12.96 -11.91
CA GLU A 58 0.82 12.26 -13.00
C GLU A 58 0.50 10.80 -12.60
N PHE A 59 1.46 10.11 -11.97
CA PHE A 59 1.21 8.78 -11.41
C PHE A 59 0.06 8.81 -10.39
N ALA A 60 0.06 9.80 -9.49
CA ALA A 60 -1.02 9.97 -8.52
C ALA A 60 -2.37 10.23 -9.19
N ARG A 61 -2.40 11.09 -10.21
CA ARG A 61 -3.59 11.39 -11.00
C ARG A 61 -4.19 10.14 -11.63
N GLU A 62 -3.34 9.28 -12.18
CA GLU A 62 -3.77 8.01 -12.76
C GLU A 62 -4.29 7.05 -11.69
N SER A 63 -3.60 6.90 -10.55
CA SER A 63 -4.06 6.08 -9.42
C SER A 63 -5.46 6.50 -8.93
N TYR A 64 -5.69 7.81 -8.75
CA TYR A 64 -7.02 8.35 -8.41
C TYR A 64 -8.06 8.11 -9.50
N THR A 65 -7.70 8.30 -10.76
CA THR A 65 -8.61 8.09 -11.90
C THR A 65 -9.04 6.62 -11.99
N ARG A 66 -8.09 5.68 -11.83
CA ARG A 66 -8.36 4.23 -11.81
C ARG A 66 -9.24 3.84 -10.63
N ALA A 67 -8.98 4.36 -9.44
CA ALA A 67 -9.81 4.10 -8.25
C ALA A 67 -11.25 4.63 -8.39
N GLN A 68 -11.41 5.86 -8.91
CA GLN A 68 -12.74 6.44 -9.17
C GLN A 68 -13.52 5.64 -10.22
N ASN A 69 -12.84 5.19 -11.29
CA ASN A 69 -13.45 4.34 -12.31
C ASN A 69 -13.85 2.97 -11.72
N ALA A 70 -12.96 2.33 -10.95
CA ALA A 70 -13.23 1.04 -10.32
C ALA A 70 -14.43 1.12 -9.35
N GLN A 71 -14.54 2.18 -8.55
CA GLN A 71 -15.71 2.43 -7.71
C GLN A 71 -16.98 2.63 -8.53
N ARG A 72 -16.96 3.54 -9.51
CA ARG A 72 -18.12 3.82 -10.37
C ARG A 72 -18.62 2.57 -11.09
N ASP A 73 -17.70 1.73 -11.56
CA ASP A 73 -18.00 0.51 -12.30
C ASP A 73 -18.36 -0.66 -11.37
N GLY A 74 -18.42 -0.43 -10.05
CA GLY A 74 -18.83 -1.39 -9.03
C GLY A 74 -17.80 -2.50 -8.78
N ILE A 75 -16.55 -2.33 -9.17
CA ILE A 75 -15.50 -3.36 -9.06
C ILE A 75 -15.27 -3.74 -7.59
N PHE A 76 -15.15 -2.75 -6.70
CA PHE A 76 -14.87 -3.00 -5.28
C PHE A 76 -16.06 -3.57 -4.49
N SER A 77 -17.28 -3.55 -5.06
CA SER A 77 -18.46 -4.12 -4.38
C SER A 77 -18.33 -5.63 -4.12
N LYS A 78 -17.44 -6.32 -4.84
CA LYS A 78 -17.14 -7.74 -4.62
C LYS A 78 -16.20 -8.00 -3.44
N GLU A 79 -15.41 -7.01 -3.03
CA GLU A 79 -14.39 -7.16 -1.99
C GLU A 79 -14.67 -6.37 -0.71
N ILE A 80 -15.47 -5.31 -0.79
CA ILE A 80 -15.86 -4.52 0.37
C ILE A 80 -17.04 -5.20 1.08
N VAL A 81 -16.86 -5.49 2.36
CA VAL A 81 -17.95 -5.81 3.28
C VAL A 81 -18.34 -4.51 3.99
N PRO A 82 -19.59 -4.04 3.84
CA PRO A 82 -19.99 -2.78 4.46
C PRO A 82 -19.91 -2.81 5.99
N VAL A 83 -19.56 -1.66 6.58
CA VAL A 83 -19.47 -1.49 8.03
C VAL A 83 -20.65 -0.65 8.51
N GLU A 84 -21.52 -1.27 9.29
CA GLU A 84 -22.62 -0.57 9.97
C GLU A 84 -22.10 0.19 11.19
N ILE A 85 -22.46 1.47 11.27
CA ILE A 85 -22.14 2.38 12.37
C ILE A 85 -23.45 2.83 13.01
N LYS A 86 -23.58 2.57 14.30
CA LYS A 86 -24.70 3.04 15.11
C LYS A 86 -24.31 4.29 15.89
N ASP A 87 -25.01 5.39 15.66
CA ASP A 87 -24.80 6.62 16.42
C ASP A 87 -25.38 6.50 17.85
N ARG A 88 -25.10 7.51 18.71
CA ARG A 88 -25.60 7.55 20.10
C ARG A 88 -27.14 7.60 20.19
N LYS A 89 -27.83 8.06 19.14
CA LYS A 89 -29.30 8.15 19.07
C LYS A 89 -29.92 6.86 18.51
N GLY A 90 -29.11 5.92 18.06
CA GLY A 90 -29.53 4.64 17.49
C GLY A 90 -29.76 4.66 15.99
N ASN A 91 -29.43 5.74 15.28
CA ASN A 91 -29.49 5.77 13.82
C ASN A 91 -28.37 4.89 13.26
N LEU A 92 -28.68 4.12 12.23
CA LEU A 92 -27.72 3.31 11.49
C LEU A 92 -27.27 4.08 10.25
N SER A 93 -25.95 4.14 10.05
CA SER A 93 -25.31 4.53 8.81
C SER A 93 -24.37 3.42 8.37
N GLU A 94 -24.12 3.32 7.07
CA GLU A 94 -23.26 2.29 6.51
C GLU A 94 -22.08 2.94 5.79
N VAL A 95 -20.89 2.35 5.94
CA VAL A 95 -19.71 2.67 5.15
C VAL A 95 -19.48 1.50 4.19
N ALA A 96 -19.81 1.70 2.92
CA ALA A 96 -19.78 0.65 1.89
C ALA A 96 -18.82 0.96 0.73
N GLU A 97 -18.18 2.13 0.73
CA GLU A 97 -17.27 2.58 -0.33
C GLU A 97 -16.03 3.25 0.31
N ASP A 98 -14.87 3.13 -0.34
CA ASP A 98 -13.68 3.92 0.03
C ASP A 98 -13.95 5.41 -0.14
N ASP A 99 -13.63 6.20 0.87
CA ASP A 99 -13.96 7.63 0.92
C ASP A 99 -12.88 8.53 0.29
N GLU A 100 -11.64 8.05 0.18
CA GLU A 100 -10.50 8.82 -0.31
C GLU A 100 -10.53 9.13 -1.81
N PRO A 101 -10.91 8.20 -2.73
CA PRO A 101 -10.86 8.47 -4.16
C PRO A 101 -11.70 9.68 -4.61
N GLN A 102 -12.85 9.91 -3.98
CA GLN A 102 -13.76 11.02 -4.30
C GLN A 102 -13.28 12.38 -3.78
N ARG A 103 -12.26 12.41 -2.92
CA ARG A 103 -11.67 13.65 -2.37
C ARG A 103 -10.63 14.27 -3.29
N ALA A 104 -10.27 13.60 -4.39
CA ALA A 104 -9.27 14.07 -5.33
C ALA A 104 -9.61 15.47 -5.88
N ASN A 105 -8.62 16.36 -5.87
CA ASN A 105 -8.72 17.66 -6.54
C ASN A 105 -7.50 17.85 -7.44
N PHE A 106 -7.66 17.47 -8.71
CA PHE A 106 -6.57 17.46 -9.69
C PHE A 106 -6.02 18.87 -9.98
N GLU A 107 -6.85 19.92 -9.91
CA GLU A 107 -6.38 21.30 -10.11
C GLU A 107 -5.50 21.82 -8.97
N LYS A 108 -5.72 21.31 -7.74
CA LYS A 108 -4.95 21.69 -6.56
C LYS A 108 -3.71 20.81 -6.37
N MET A 109 -3.70 19.60 -6.93
CA MET A 109 -2.60 18.62 -6.81
C MET A 109 -1.24 19.25 -7.08
N THR A 110 -1.08 19.92 -8.23
CA THR A 110 0.20 20.57 -8.64
C THR A 110 0.61 21.75 -7.76
N LYS A 111 -0.30 22.29 -6.95
CA LYS A 111 -0.06 23.45 -6.07
C LYS A 111 0.26 23.04 -4.64
N ILE A 112 0.17 21.76 -4.31
CA ILE A 112 0.48 21.26 -2.96
C ILE A 112 1.98 21.41 -2.72
N ARG A 113 2.31 21.96 -1.54
CA ARG A 113 3.70 22.13 -1.10
C ARG A 113 4.31 20.76 -0.71
N PRO A 114 5.63 20.59 -0.84
CA PRO A 114 6.32 19.43 -0.32
C PRO A 114 5.97 19.16 1.14
N ALA A 115 5.78 17.89 1.50
CA ALA A 115 5.29 17.49 2.82
C ALA A 115 6.42 17.21 3.82
N PHE A 116 7.59 16.80 3.34
CA PHE A 116 8.65 16.22 4.19
C PHE A 116 9.97 16.99 4.16
N GLU A 117 10.32 17.58 3.03
CA GLU A 117 11.54 18.38 2.87
C GLU A 117 11.21 19.70 2.17
N LYS A 118 11.88 20.80 2.55
CA LYS A 118 11.57 22.15 2.02
C LYS A 118 11.67 22.24 0.49
N ASP A 119 12.70 21.62 -0.07
CA ASP A 119 12.98 21.58 -1.50
C ASP A 119 12.64 20.20 -2.10
N GLY A 120 11.79 19.44 -1.41
CA GLY A 120 11.33 18.11 -1.81
C GLY A 120 10.29 18.15 -2.92
N THR A 121 9.87 16.96 -3.35
CA THR A 121 8.85 16.77 -4.40
C THR A 121 7.71 15.86 -3.97
N VAL A 122 7.89 15.12 -2.88
CA VAL A 122 6.85 14.30 -2.27
C VAL A 122 5.86 15.22 -1.57
N THR A 123 4.59 15.08 -1.91
CA THR A 123 3.49 15.87 -1.38
C THR A 123 2.42 14.98 -0.81
N ALA A 124 1.45 15.61 -0.13
CA ALA A 124 0.26 14.89 0.28
C ALA A 124 -0.50 14.27 -0.91
N ALA A 125 -0.40 14.79 -2.14
CA ALA A 125 -1.16 14.22 -3.26
C ALA A 125 -0.50 13.01 -3.92
N ASN A 126 0.83 12.88 -3.85
CA ASN A 126 1.57 11.77 -4.45
C ASN A 126 2.13 10.79 -3.41
N ALA A 127 1.65 10.91 -2.18
CA ALA A 127 1.86 9.98 -1.07
C ALA A 127 0.50 9.42 -0.61
N SER A 128 0.50 8.18 -0.14
CA SER A 128 -0.67 7.61 0.52
C SER A 128 -1.03 8.37 1.80
N LYS A 129 -2.30 8.27 2.21
CA LYS A 129 -2.81 8.91 3.43
C LYS A 129 -2.70 7.97 4.63
N ILE A 130 -2.98 8.55 5.80
CA ILE A 130 -3.25 7.78 7.02
C ILE A 130 -4.72 7.36 6.96
N ASN A 131 -4.97 6.06 6.94
CA ASN A 131 -6.32 5.51 6.76
C ASN A 131 -6.61 4.42 7.79
N ASP A 132 -7.91 4.22 8.03
CA ASP A 132 -8.45 3.12 8.80
C ASP A 132 -9.00 2.05 7.85
N GLY A 133 -8.75 0.78 8.15
CA GLY A 133 -9.24 -0.32 7.33
C GLY A 133 -8.78 -1.69 7.82
N ALA A 134 -9.50 -2.73 7.42
CA ALA A 134 -9.16 -4.12 7.70
C ALA A 134 -9.38 -4.96 6.44
N ALA A 135 -8.52 -5.95 6.23
CA ALA A 135 -8.66 -6.93 5.16
C ALA A 135 -8.29 -8.30 5.70
N ALA A 136 -9.00 -9.34 5.23
CA ALA A 136 -8.80 -10.71 5.68
C ALA A 136 -8.97 -11.69 4.52
N VAL A 137 -8.27 -12.81 4.62
CA VAL A 137 -8.38 -13.95 3.70
C VAL A 137 -8.48 -15.24 4.51
N VAL A 138 -9.22 -16.22 3.99
CA VAL A 138 -9.28 -17.56 4.58
C VAL A 138 -8.24 -18.43 3.90
N MET A 139 -7.29 -18.94 4.68
CA MET A 139 -6.24 -19.85 4.21
C MET A 139 -6.59 -21.29 4.54
N MET A 140 -6.44 -22.20 3.57
CA MET A 140 -6.71 -23.62 3.72
C MET A 140 -5.63 -24.46 3.02
N SER A 141 -5.37 -25.66 3.51
CA SER A 141 -4.67 -26.66 2.70
C SER A 141 -5.57 -27.10 1.55
N ALA A 142 -4.98 -27.47 0.41
CA ALA A 142 -5.73 -27.95 -0.75
C ALA A 142 -6.56 -29.20 -0.41
N GLU A 143 -5.99 -30.12 0.39
CA GLU A 143 -6.67 -31.30 0.91
C GLU A 143 -7.90 -30.92 1.73
N LYS A 144 -7.77 -30.01 2.70
CA LYS A 144 -8.89 -29.65 3.56
C LYS A 144 -9.99 -28.88 2.81
N ALA A 145 -9.62 -28.07 1.83
CA ALA A 145 -10.58 -27.39 0.97
C ALA A 145 -11.37 -28.40 0.12
N ALA A 146 -10.71 -29.42 -0.42
CA ALA A 146 -11.35 -30.50 -1.16
C ALA A 146 -12.29 -31.33 -0.26
N ASP A 147 -11.84 -31.73 0.93
CA ASP A 147 -12.64 -32.50 1.90
C ASP A 147 -13.93 -31.77 2.31
N LEU A 148 -13.86 -30.44 2.44
CA LEU A 148 -15.00 -29.61 2.83
C LEU A 148 -15.84 -29.11 1.63
N GLY A 149 -15.45 -29.44 0.39
CA GLY A 149 -16.11 -28.95 -0.81
C GLY A 149 -16.06 -27.42 -0.98
N VAL A 150 -15.05 -26.75 -0.41
CA VAL A 150 -14.87 -25.30 -0.50
C VAL A 150 -14.26 -24.95 -1.86
N LYS A 151 -14.92 -24.07 -2.61
CA LYS A 151 -14.38 -23.53 -3.85
C LYS A 151 -13.26 -22.53 -3.53
N THR A 152 -12.02 -22.88 -3.84
CA THR A 152 -10.85 -22.02 -3.68
C THR A 152 -10.79 -20.96 -4.79
N VAL A 153 -10.23 -19.79 -4.48
CA VAL A 153 -10.13 -18.65 -5.43
C VAL A 153 -8.75 -18.53 -6.06
N ALA A 154 -7.71 -18.93 -5.33
CA ALA A 154 -6.32 -18.91 -5.79
C ALA A 154 -5.48 -19.87 -4.94
N ARG A 155 -4.28 -20.15 -5.45
CA ARG A 155 -3.22 -20.91 -4.78
C ARG A 155 -1.99 -20.02 -4.61
N ILE A 156 -1.37 -20.03 -3.44
CA ILE A 156 -0.05 -19.42 -3.25
C ILE A 156 0.99 -20.25 -3.99
N VAL A 157 1.70 -19.64 -4.93
CA VAL A 157 2.78 -20.27 -5.70
C VAL A 157 4.10 -20.16 -4.92
N ALA A 158 4.45 -18.95 -4.52
CA ALA A 158 5.65 -18.67 -3.74
C ALA A 158 5.47 -17.37 -2.96
N GLN A 159 6.21 -17.27 -1.85
CA GLN A 159 6.39 -16.02 -1.11
C GLN A 159 7.86 -15.80 -0.77
N ALA A 160 8.27 -14.54 -0.69
CA ALA A 160 9.60 -14.16 -0.24
C ALA A 160 9.59 -12.80 0.47
N SER A 161 10.52 -12.63 1.40
CA SER A 161 10.82 -11.34 2.02
C SER A 161 12.26 -10.94 1.73
N PHE A 162 12.52 -9.64 1.73
CA PHE A 162 13.84 -9.06 1.52
C PHE A 162 14.05 -7.89 2.47
N SER A 163 15.31 -7.66 2.87
CA SER A 163 15.72 -6.53 3.70
C SER A 163 16.99 -5.89 3.16
N GLN A 164 17.12 -4.59 3.34
CA GLN A 164 18.28 -3.75 3.04
C GLN A 164 18.32 -2.56 4.02
N GLU A 165 19.18 -1.57 3.77
CA GLU A 165 19.30 -0.40 4.63
C GLU A 165 17.94 0.34 4.77
N PRO A 166 17.58 0.81 6.00
CA PRO A 166 16.26 1.34 6.30
C PRO A 166 15.75 2.45 5.38
N GLU A 167 16.64 3.36 5.02
CA GLU A 167 16.31 4.51 4.17
C GLU A 167 15.91 4.12 2.74
N TRP A 168 16.28 2.92 2.30
CA TRP A 168 15.98 2.40 0.95
C TRP A 168 14.73 1.53 0.91
N PHE A 169 13.89 1.51 1.95
CA PHE A 169 12.67 0.67 1.99
C PHE A 169 11.79 0.83 0.74
N THR A 170 11.76 2.02 0.14
CA THR A 170 11.03 2.33 -1.10
C THR A 170 11.45 1.50 -2.32
N THR A 171 12.66 0.94 -2.34
CA THR A 171 13.18 0.07 -3.42
C THR A 171 13.25 -1.41 -3.02
N ALA A 172 12.97 -1.74 -1.75
CA ALA A 172 12.97 -3.12 -1.28
C ALA A 172 11.97 -4.03 -2.06
N PRO A 173 10.79 -3.56 -2.51
CA PRO A 173 9.87 -4.37 -3.32
C PRO A 173 10.51 -4.93 -4.59
N VAL A 174 11.40 -4.19 -5.25
CA VAL A 174 12.12 -4.65 -6.45
C VAL A 174 12.89 -5.93 -6.17
N ARG A 175 13.56 -5.98 -5.02
CA ARG A 175 14.38 -7.13 -4.60
C ARG A 175 13.51 -8.28 -4.09
N ALA A 176 12.40 -7.98 -3.42
CA ALA A 176 11.42 -9.00 -3.02
C ALA A 176 10.78 -9.67 -4.24
N ILE A 177 10.41 -8.89 -5.28
CA ILE A 177 9.89 -9.39 -6.56
C ILE A 177 10.90 -10.34 -7.22
N ARG A 178 12.14 -9.88 -7.43
CA ARG A 178 13.19 -10.74 -8.04
C ARG A 178 13.36 -12.04 -7.25
N LYS A 179 13.44 -11.96 -5.93
CA LYS A 179 13.61 -13.13 -5.05
C LYS A 179 12.43 -14.12 -5.12
N VAL A 180 11.18 -13.63 -5.19
CA VAL A 180 10.02 -14.53 -5.27
C VAL A 180 9.88 -15.17 -6.66
N LEU A 181 10.26 -14.45 -7.72
CA LEU A 181 10.34 -14.97 -9.09
C LEU A 181 11.41 -16.04 -9.23
N ASP A 182 12.63 -15.78 -8.73
CA ASP A 182 13.72 -16.77 -8.71
C ASP A 182 13.30 -18.04 -7.95
N LYS A 183 12.61 -17.87 -6.81
CA LYS A 183 12.12 -18.98 -5.98
C LYS A 183 11.03 -19.81 -6.68
N SER A 184 10.18 -19.20 -7.49
CA SER A 184 9.12 -19.89 -8.23
C SER A 184 9.57 -20.44 -9.59
N GLY A 185 10.74 -20.03 -10.08
CA GLY A 185 11.21 -20.34 -11.43
C GLY A 185 10.43 -19.59 -12.51
N LEU A 186 9.79 -18.47 -12.15
CA LEU A 186 9.03 -17.61 -13.07
C LEU A 186 9.85 -16.37 -13.44
N THR A 187 9.41 -15.69 -14.49
CA THR A 187 9.92 -14.40 -14.93
C THR A 187 8.88 -13.30 -14.74
N VAL A 188 9.30 -12.03 -14.89
CA VAL A 188 8.38 -10.88 -14.85
C VAL A 188 7.28 -11.02 -15.90
N ASP A 189 7.60 -11.54 -17.09
CA ASP A 189 6.67 -11.69 -18.21
C ASP A 189 5.57 -12.73 -17.96
N ASP A 190 5.81 -13.69 -17.06
CA ASP A 190 4.81 -14.69 -16.67
C ASP A 190 3.69 -14.09 -15.81
N ILE A 191 3.95 -12.97 -15.14
CA ILE A 191 2.99 -12.32 -14.24
C ILE A 191 2.03 -11.45 -15.07
N ASN A 192 0.73 -11.69 -14.90
CA ASN A 192 -0.29 -10.98 -15.67
C ASN A 192 -0.71 -9.66 -15.00
N LEU A 193 -0.74 -9.62 -13.67
CA LEU A 193 -1.11 -8.45 -12.89
C LEU A 193 -0.22 -8.28 -11.67
N PHE A 194 0.05 -7.04 -11.31
CA PHE A 194 0.81 -6.65 -10.14
C PHE A 194 -0.01 -5.73 -9.25
N GLU A 195 0.02 -6.00 -7.95
CA GLU A 195 -0.41 -5.05 -6.93
C GLU A 195 0.83 -4.66 -6.10
N ILE A 196 1.33 -3.45 -6.34
CA ILE A 196 2.51 -2.89 -5.67
C ILE A 196 2.02 -1.72 -4.81
N ASN A 197 2.11 -1.85 -3.48
CA ASN A 197 1.56 -0.85 -2.58
C ASN A 197 2.24 0.52 -2.77
N GLU A 198 1.43 1.52 -3.11
CA GLU A 198 1.85 2.91 -3.36
C GLU A 198 1.99 3.70 -2.04
N ALA A 199 2.87 3.27 -1.13
CA ALA A 199 3.13 4.07 0.09
C ALA A 199 3.49 5.52 -0.29
N PHE A 200 4.29 5.64 -1.36
CA PHE A 200 4.55 6.85 -2.13
C PHE A 200 4.52 6.46 -3.61
N ALA A 201 4.13 7.37 -4.51
CA ALA A 201 4.17 7.13 -5.96
C ALA A 201 5.54 6.58 -6.42
N ALA A 202 6.62 7.14 -5.87
CA ALA A 202 7.99 6.75 -6.16
C ALA A 202 8.31 5.26 -5.90
N VAL A 203 7.59 4.58 -4.99
CA VAL A 203 7.79 3.15 -4.69
C VAL A 203 7.44 2.30 -5.92
N THR A 204 6.24 2.51 -6.46
CA THR A 204 5.75 1.77 -7.62
C THR A 204 6.48 2.17 -8.88
N MET A 205 6.71 3.47 -9.09
CA MET A 205 7.49 3.98 -10.22
C MET A 205 8.92 3.41 -10.26
N ALA A 206 9.57 3.25 -9.11
CA ALA A 206 10.89 2.60 -9.04
C ALA A 206 10.83 1.13 -9.45
N ALA A 207 9.79 0.40 -9.04
CA ALA A 207 9.59 -1.00 -9.43
C ALA A 207 9.30 -1.15 -10.92
N GLU A 208 8.45 -0.29 -11.49
CA GLU A 208 8.19 -0.23 -12.92
C GLU A 208 9.48 0.00 -13.72
N LYS A 209 10.29 0.98 -13.30
CA LYS A 209 11.56 1.32 -13.95
C LYS A 209 12.61 0.21 -13.86
N ASP A 210 12.81 -0.39 -12.68
CA ASP A 210 13.88 -1.38 -12.45
C ASP A 210 13.57 -2.77 -12.98
N LEU A 211 12.29 -3.11 -13.14
CA LEU A 211 11.83 -4.41 -13.62
C LEU A 211 11.24 -4.36 -15.03
N GLY A 212 11.09 -3.16 -15.60
CA GLY A 212 10.44 -2.98 -16.90
C GLY A 212 8.98 -3.40 -16.88
N LEU A 213 8.26 -3.11 -15.78
CA LEU A 213 6.85 -3.48 -15.67
C LEU A 213 6.00 -2.59 -16.59
N ASP A 214 5.04 -3.22 -17.25
CA ASP A 214 4.00 -2.51 -17.97
C ASP A 214 3.03 -1.86 -16.99
N HIS A 215 2.90 -0.54 -17.05
CA HIS A 215 2.02 0.25 -16.18
C HIS A 215 0.54 -0.17 -16.27
N ASP A 216 0.13 -0.75 -17.40
CA ASP A 216 -1.23 -1.27 -17.60
C ASP A 216 -1.49 -2.60 -16.88
N LYS A 217 -0.45 -3.21 -16.29
CA LYS A 217 -0.55 -4.42 -15.45
C LYS A 217 -0.40 -4.13 -13.96
N VAL A 218 0.03 -2.93 -13.57
CA VAL A 218 0.31 -2.56 -12.18
C VAL A 218 -0.85 -1.73 -11.64
N ASN A 219 -1.42 -2.13 -10.50
CA ASN A 219 -2.47 -1.39 -9.77
C ASN A 219 -3.61 -0.91 -10.70
N ILE A 220 -4.18 -1.84 -11.46
CA ILE A 220 -5.11 -1.51 -12.56
C ILE A 220 -6.44 -0.89 -12.09
N HIS A 221 -6.71 -0.94 -10.78
CA HIS A 221 -7.87 -0.35 -10.13
C HIS A 221 -7.47 0.83 -9.21
N GLY A 222 -6.26 1.35 -9.37
CA GLY A 222 -5.68 2.34 -8.47
C GLY A 222 -5.04 1.68 -7.25
N GLY A 223 -4.18 2.41 -6.56
CA GLY A 223 -3.45 1.91 -5.41
C GLY A 223 -3.54 2.85 -4.21
N ALA A 224 -2.62 2.69 -3.26
CA ALA A 224 -2.70 3.34 -1.95
C ALA A 224 -2.58 4.87 -1.97
N VAL A 225 -2.08 5.49 -3.06
CA VAL A 225 -2.14 6.95 -3.19
C VAL A 225 -3.60 7.42 -3.26
N ALA A 226 -4.48 6.65 -3.90
CA ALA A 226 -5.89 6.97 -4.05
C ALA A 226 -6.81 6.27 -3.04
N LEU A 227 -6.51 5.02 -2.71
CA LEU A 227 -7.32 4.15 -1.84
C LEU A 227 -6.90 4.23 -0.37
N GLY A 228 -5.72 4.80 -0.09
CA GLY A 228 -5.18 4.91 1.25
C GLY A 228 -4.32 3.74 1.73
N HIS A 229 -3.67 3.95 2.87
CA HIS A 229 -2.68 3.03 3.43
C HIS A 229 -2.93 2.74 4.93
N PRO A 230 -3.93 1.89 5.27
CA PRO A 230 -4.05 1.35 6.62
C PRO A 230 -2.88 0.38 6.87
N ILE A 231 -1.81 0.86 7.50
CA ILE A 231 -0.46 0.23 7.51
C ILE A 231 -0.52 -1.28 7.80
N GLY A 232 -1.18 -1.68 8.89
CA GLY A 232 -1.28 -3.08 9.31
C GLY A 232 -2.18 -3.95 8.42
N ALA A 233 -3.09 -3.38 7.65
CA ALA A 233 -4.02 -4.10 6.78
C ALA A 233 -3.60 -4.08 5.30
N SER A 234 -2.71 -3.16 4.91
CA SER A 234 -2.45 -2.87 3.50
C SER A 234 -1.91 -4.06 2.71
N GLY A 235 -1.08 -4.90 3.32
CA GLY A 235 -0.58 -6.12 2.67
C GLY A 235 -1.70 -7.12 2.34
N ALA A 236 -2.68 -7.28 3.23
CA ALA A 236 -3.84 -8.12 2.96
C ALA A 236 -4.80 -7.44 1.97
N ARG A 237 -4.96 -6.11 2.06
CA ARG A 237 -5.84 -5.33 1.17
C ARG A 237 -5.38 -5.40 -0.29
N ILE A 238 -4.09 -5.18 -0.58
CA ILE A 238 -3.56 -5.34 -1.96
C ILE A 238 -3.75 -6.75 -2.49
N LEU A 239 -3.66 -7.77 -1.63
CA LEU A 239 -3.87 -9.16 -2.04
C LEU A 239 -5.34 -9.42 -2.40
N VAL A 240 -6.27 -8.90 -1.59
CA VAL A 240 -7.72 -9.00 -1.88
C VAL A 240 -8.05 -8.30 -3.20
N THR A 241 -7.55 -7.09 -3.41
CA THR A 241 -7.74 -6.35 -4.67
C THR A 241 -7.14 -7.10 -5.86
N LEU A 242 -5.93 -7.66 -5.73
CA LEU A 242 -5.31 -8.48 -6.76
C LEU A 242 -6.19 -9.68 -7.14
N LEU A 243 -6.72 -10.42 -6.15
CA LEU A 243 -7.54 -11.61 -6.41
C LEU A 243 -8.82 -11.28 -7.18
N ASN A 244 -9.44 -10.14 -6.90
CA ASN A 244 -10.62 -9.66 -7.61
C ASN A 244 -10.27 -9.14 -9.02
N ALA A 245 -9.17 -8.39 -9.15
CA ALA A 245 -8.64 -7.95 -10.44
C ALA A 245 -8.31 -9.14 -11.36
N MET A 246 -7.72 -10.20 -10.80
CA MET A 246 -7.43 -11.41 -11.55
C MET A 246 -8.69 -12.13 -12.04
N GLU A 247 -9.78 -12.10 -11.26
CA GLU A 247 -11.08 -12.61 -11.71
C GLU A 247 -11.60 -11.84 -12.93
N SER A 248 -11.65 -10.51 -12.81
CA SER A 248 -12.24 -9.64 -13.83
C SER A 248 -11.45 -9.69 -15.14
N ARG A 249 -10.11 -9.81 -15.05
CA ARG A 249 -9.20 -9.90 -16.20
C ARG A 249 -8.92 -11.32 -16.67
N LYS A 250 -9.48 -12.35 -16.01
CA LYS A 250 -9.15 -13.76 -16.27
C LYS A 250 -7.64 -14.01 -16.25
N ALA A 251 -6.93 -13.30 -15.37
CA ALA A 251 -5.50 -13.42 -15.20
C ALA A 251 -5.17 -14.72 -14.47
N LYS A 252 -4.13 -15.40 -14.93
CA LYS A 252 -3.70 -16.69 -14.37
C LYS A 252 -2.74 -16.48 -13.19
N LEU A 253 -1.74 -15.63 -13.35
CA LEU A 253 -0.72 -15.34 -12.34
C LEU A 253 -0.75 -13.87 -11.94
N GLY A 254 -0.72 -13.63 -10.63
CA GLY A 254 -0.65 -12.30 -10.05
C GLY A 254 0.44 -12.21 -8.99
N LEU A 255 0.99 -11.02 -8.78
CA LEU A 255 2.00 -10.75 -7.76
C LEU A 255 1.57 -9.56 -6.90
N ALA A 256 1.50 -9.74 -5.58
CA ALA A 256 1.29 -8.67 -4.63
C ALA A 256 2.58 -8.40 -3.84
N THR A 257 2.97 -7.14 -3.68
CA THR A 257 4.13 -6.75 -2.85
C THR A 257 3.98 -5.37 -2.23
N LEU A 258 4.69 -5.15 -1.13
CA LEU A 258 4.77 -3.86 -0.45
C LEU A 258 6.14 -3.67 0.19
N CYS A 259 6.52 -2.40 0.34
CA CYS A 259 7.64 -1.99 1.20
C CYS A 259 7.20 -1.95 2.67
N ILE A 260 8.16 -2.04 3.58
CA ILE A 260 7.98 -2.02 5.03
C ILE A 260 9.03 -1.07 5.62
N GLY A 261 8.61 -0.13 6.46
CA GLY A 261 9.50 0.79 7.16
C GLY A 261 10.60 0.01 7.92
N GLY A 262 11.83 0.53 7.91
CA GLY A 262 12.99 -0.21 8.40
C GLY A 262 13.77 -0.97 7.32
N GLY A 263 13.38 -0.85 6.04
CA GLY A 263 14.17 -1.33 4.90
C GLY A 263 13.77 -2.69 4.36
N GLU A 264 12.55 -3.15 4.64
CA GLU A 264 12.09 -4.49 4.26
C GLU A 264 11.00 -4.46 3.19
N ALA A 265 10.71 -5.64 2.62
CA ALA A 265 9.59 -5.87 1.72
C ALA A 265 9.13 -7.33 1.78
N SER A 266 7.86 -7.55 1.45
CA SER A 266 7.28 -8.88 1.29
C SER A 266 6.60 -8.99 -0.08
N ALA A 267 6.71 -10.15 -0.72
CA ALA A 267 6.10 -10.44 -2.00
C ALA A 267 5.47 -11.84 -2.01
N VAL A 268 4.29 -11.96 -2.64
CA VAL A 268 3.58 -13.23 -2.85
C VAL A 268 3.13 -13.34 -4.30
N ILE A 269 3.34 -14.52 -4.89
CA ILE A 269 2.80 -14.90 -6.20
C ILE A 269 1.61 -15.83 -5.95
N VAL A 270 0.49 -15.53 -6.61
CA VAL A 270 -0.72 -16.35 -6.58
C VAL A 270 -1.11 -16.80 -7.98
N GLU A 271 -1.65 -18.01 -8.09
CA GLU A 271 -2.23 -18.57 -9.31
C GLU A 271 -3.73 -18.77 -9.12
N ARG A 272 -4.55 -18.33 -10.08
CA ARG A 272 -6.00 -18.52 -10.04
C ARG A 272 -6.36 -19.99 -10.33
N VAL A 273 -7.34 -20.53 -9.58
CA VAL A 273 -7.88 -21.89 -9.71
C VAL A 273 -9.28 -21.92 -10.30
#